data_AF-D1CTB2-F1
#
_entry.id   AF-D1CTB2-F1
#
_cell.length_a   1.000
_cell.length_b   1.000
_cell.length_c   1.000
_cell.angle_alpha   90.00
_cell.angle_beta   90.00
_cell.angle_gamma   90.00
#
_symmetry.space_group_name_H-M   'P 1'
#
loop_
_entity.id
_entity.type
_entity.pdbx_description
1 polymer ?
#
loop_
_entity_poly.entity_id
_entity_poly.type
_entity_poly.pdbx_seq_one_letter_code
_entity_poly.pdbx_strand_id
1 'polypeptide(L)'
;TKFPDGSKIAKIQWKATKDADSPFSVNVPNALRNVAFIEKDSKRFEASGGWGYANFNYDAPSDSFAPDGNGSDCGFTCHTAVEAKDYIFHAYQKR
;
A
#
# COMPACT_ATOMS: atom_id res chain seq x y z
N THR A 1 -15.12 -2.70 11.31
CA THR A 1 -14.63 -1.71 12.29
C THR A 1 -13.85 -0.67 11.55
N LYS A 2 -14.07 0.62 11.83
CA LYS A 2 -13.32 1.71 11.17
C LYS A 2 -12.00 1.97 11.88
N PHE A 3 -10.99 2.41 11.14
CA PHE A 3 -9.75 2.91 11.70
C PHE A 3 -9.98 4.31 12.30
N PRO A 4 -9.38 4.62 13.46
CA PRO A 4 -9.44 5.97 14.01
C PRO A 4 -8.65 6.96 13.13
N ASP A 5 -9.04 8.23 13.15
CA ASP A 5 -8.24 9.31 12.55
C ASP A 5 -6.80 9.29 13.11
N GLY A 6 -5.84 9.60 12.27
CA GLY A 6 -4.41 9.49 12.52
C GLY A 6 -3.81 8.11 12.23
N SER A 7 -4.63 7.09 11.95
CA SER A 7 -4.15 5.76 11.56
C SER A 7 -3.27 5.81 10.32
N LYS A 8 -2.18 5.03 10.33
CA LYS A 8 -1.23 4.94 9.23
C LYS A 8 -0.95 3.49 8.90
N ILE A 9 -0.95 3.16 7.61
CA ILE A 9 -0.67 1.83 7.10
C ILE A 9 0.45 1.95 6.06
N ALA A 10 1.45 1.07 6.16
CA ALA A 10 2.48 0.89 5.16
C ALA A 10 2.31 -0.46 4.47
N LYS A 11 2.48 -0.48 3.15
CA LYS A 11 2.56 -1.68 2.33
C LYS A 11 3.93 -1.66 1.65
N ILE A 12 4.69 -2.72 1.84
CA ILE A 12 5.96 -2.93 1.15
C ILE A 12 5.73 -4.03 0.11
N GLN A 13 6.16 -3.80 -1.12
CA GLN A 13 5.93 -4.75 -2.21
C GLN A 13 7.23 -5.07 -2.94
N TRP A 14 7.49 -6.36 -3.06
CA TRP A 14 8.61 -6.91 -3.83
C TRP A 14 8.09 -7.59 -5.10
N LYS A 15 8.94 -7.69 -6.11
CA LYS A 15 8.74 -8.61 -7.23
C LYS A 15 8.94 -10.03 -6.72
N ALA A 16 8.01 -10.93 -7.01
CA ALA A 16 8.15 -12.34 -6.68
C ALA A 16 9.01 -13.05 -7.75
N THR A 17 9.88 -13.97 -7.33
CA THR A 17 10.63 -14.89 -8.19
C THR A 17 10.47 -16.32 -7.70
N LYS A 18 10.74 -17.31 -8.55
CA LYS A 18 10.84 -18.70 -8.11
C LYS A 18 12.11 -18.92 -7.30
N ASP A 19 11.97 -19.67 -6.22
CA ASP A 19 13.10 -20.16 -5.44
C ASP A 19 13.82 -21.26 -6.23
N ALA A 20 15.12 -21.10 -6.47
CA ALA A 20 15.93 -22.05 -7.22
C ALA A 20 16.37 -23.25 -6.38
N ASP A 21 16.39 -23.10 -5.05
CA ASP A 21 16.85 -24.14 -4.11
C ASP A 21 15.69 -25.01 -3.62
N SER A 22 14.45 -24.57 -3.85
CA SER A 22 13.27 -25.30 -3.39
C SER A 22 12.97 -26.52 -4.28
N PRO A 23 12.75 -27.72 -3.70
CA PRO A 23 12.37 -28.91 -4.47
C PRO A 23 10.91 -28.87 -4.98
N PHE A 24 10.17 -27.79 -4.70
CA PHE A 24 8.79 -27.58 -5.16
C PHE A 24 8.54 -26.11 -5.47
N SER A 25 7.36 -25.78 -6.02
CA SER A 25 7.08 -24.42 -6.47
C SER A 25 6.91 -23.45 -5.30
N VAL A 26 7.96 -22.69 -5.01
CA VAL A 26 7.95 -21.61 -4.01
C VAL A 26 8.25 -20.29 -4.69
N ASN A 27 7.50 -19.25 -4.33
CA ASN A 27 7.80 -17.88 -4.71
C ASN A 27 8.48 -17.18 -3.53
N VAL A 28 9.60 -16.51 -3.78
CA VAL A 28 10.33 -15.68 -2.81
C VAL A 28 10.40 -14.23 -3.27
N PRO A 29 10.52 -13.26 -2.35
CA PRO A 29 10.81 -11.88 -2.69
C PRO A 29 12.15 -11.75 -3.44
N ASN A 30 12.18 -10.92 -4.48
CA ASN A 30 13.39 -10.48 -5.17
C ASN A 30 13.52 -8.96 -5.01
N ALA A 31 13.62 -8.21 -6.11
CA ALA A 31 13.77 -6.76 -6.08
C ALA A 31 12.58 -6.07 -5.42
N LEU A 32 12.86 -5.11 -4.54
CA LEU A 32 11.86 -4.19 -4.03
C LEU A 32 11.25 -3.43 -5.20
N ARG A 33 9.92 -3.35 -5.24
CA ARG A 33 9.17 -2.68 -6.31
C ARG A 33 8.76 -1.29 -5.88
N ASN A 34 8.05 -1.21 -4.75
CA ASN A 34 7.56 0.05 -4.22
C ASN A 34 7.19 -0.09 -2.74
N VAL A 35 7.04 1.06 -2.09
CA VAL A 35 6.38 1.22 -0.79
C VAL A 35 5.18 2.13 -0.97
N ALA A 36 4.06 1.75 -0.38
CA ALA A 36 2.85 2.56 -0.39
C ALA A 36 2.41 2.85 1.04
N PHE A 37 1.89 4.06 1.26
CA PHE A 37 1.39 4.53 2.53
C PHE A 37 -0.03 5.03 2.37
N ILE A 38 -0.84 4.81 3.39
CA ILE A 38 -2.13 5.46 3.54
C ILE A 38 -2.29 6.01 4.95
N GLU A 39 -2.91 7.18 5.06
CA GLU A 39 -3.19 7.86 6.32
C GLU A 39 -4.68 8.20 6.42
N LYS A 40 -5.28 7.91 7.57
CA LYS A 40 -6.63 8.34 7.91
C LYS A 40 -6.57 9.77 8.45
N ASP A 41 -7.17 10.70 7.74
CA ASP A 41 -7.46 12.05 8.21
C ASP A 41 -8.78 12.49 7.57
N SER A 42 -9.87 12.34 8.33
CA SER A 42 -11.23 12.61 7.84
C SER A 42 -11.44 14.03 7.34
N LYS A 43 -10.68 15.00 7.85
CA LYS A 43 -10.80 16.42 7.47
C LYS A 43 -9.94 16.74 6.26
N ARG A 44 -8.68 16.28 6.25
CA ARG A 44 -7.75 16.57 5.15
C ARG A 44 -8.11 15.84 3.86
N PHE A 45 -8.72 14.66 3.98
CA PHE A 45 -8.99 13.76 2.86
C PHE A 45 -10.48 13.45 2.69
N GLU A 46 -11.34 14.45 2.90
CA GLU A 46 -12.80 14.31 2.83
C GLU A 46 -13.27 13.70 1.49
N ALA A 47 -12.69 14.18 0.37
CA ALA A 47 -13.04 13.73 -0.98
C ALA A 47 -12.70 12.25 -1.28
N SER A 48 -11.84 11.64 -0.46
CA SER A 48 -11.36 10.26 -0.64
C SER A 48 -11.76 9.34 0.52
N GLY A 49 -12.90 9.63 1.16
CA GLY A 49 -13.43 8.83 2.26
C GLY A 49 -12.62 8.93 3.55
N GLY A 50 -11.86 10.02 3.70
CA GLY A 50 -10.97 10.29 4.84
C GLY A 50 -9.62 9.61 4.76
N TRP A 51 -9.21 9.09 3.59
CA TRP A 51 -7.92 8.44 3.39
C TRP A 51 -7.06 9.16 2.35
N GLY A 52 -5.82 9.49 2.74
CA GLY A 52 -4.79 9.93 1.80
C GLY A 52 -3.93 8.76 1.36
N TYR A 53 -3.55 8.74 0.08
CA TYR A 53 -2.79 7.66 -0.54
C TYR A 53 -1.48 8.17 -1.11
N ALA A 54 -0.38 7.46 -0.88
CA ALA A 54 0.91 7.75 -1.50
C ALA A 54 1.61 6.45 -1.90
N ASN A 55 2.17 6.41 -3.10
CA ASN A 55 2.98 5.30 -3.60
C ASN A 55 4.34 5.82 -4.03
N PHE A 56 5.40 5.08 -3.69
CA PHE A 56 6.78 5.42 -4.01
C PHE A 56 7.47 4.24 -4.67
N ASN A 57 7.79 4.38 -5.94
CA ASN A 57 8.49 3.35 -6.71
C ASN A 57 9.98 3.38 -6.38
N TYR A 58 10.56 2.19 -6.17
CA TYR A 58 11.97 2.04 -5.83
C TYR A 58 12.81 1.87 -7.11
N ASP A 59 13.90 2.63 -7.21
CA ASP A 59 14.91 2.51 -8.25
C ASP A 59 16.20 1.93 -7.66
N ALA A 60 16.48 0.66 -7.97
CA ALA A 60 17.63 -0.04 -7.42
C ALA A 60 19.00 0.52 -7.88
N PRO A 61 19.20 0.96 -9.14
CA PRO A 61 20.46 1.58 -9.56
C PRO A 61 20.84 2.84 -8.78
N SER A 62 19.87 3.71 -8.48
CA SER A 62 20.12 4.95 -7.72
C SER A 62 19.88 4.82 -6.22
N ASP A 63 19.42 3.66 -5.75
CA ASP A 63 19.00 3.40 -4.37
C ASP A 63 18.03 4.48 -3.83
N SER A 64 17.05 4.84 -4.64
CA SER A 64 16.15 5.96 -4.33
C SER A 64 14.69 5.63 -4.58
N PHE A 65 13.81 6.46 -4.03
CA PHE A 65 12.36 6.36 -4.21
C PHE A 65 11.82 7.58 -4.93
N ALA A 66 10.95 7.35 -5.91
CA ALA A 66 10.22 8.39 -6.62
C ALA A 66 8.71 8.27 -6.37
N PRO A 67 8.00 9.39 -6.07
CA PRO A 67 6.56 9.36 -5.93
C PRO A 67 5.90 8.96 -7.26
N ASP A 68 4.85 8.16 -7.15
CA ASP A 68 4.03 7.74 -8.29
C ASP A 68 2.84 8.70 -8.44
N GLY A 69 3.02 9.71 -9.28
CA GLY A 69 2.07 10.79 -9.50
C GLY A 69 2.17 11.93 -8.47
N ASN A 70 1.19 12.83 -8.54
CA ASN A 70 1.11 14.02 -7.69
C ASN A 70 -0.21 14.00 -6.92
N GLY A 71 -0.17 14.28 -5.62
CA GLY A 71 -1.37 14.34 -4.78
C GLY A 71 -1.59 13.09 -3.93
N SER A 72 -2.79 12.97 -3.37
CA SER A 72 -3.14 11.97 -2.35
C SER A 72 -4.32 11.08 -2.71
N ASP A 73 -4.73 11.07 -3.98
CA ASP A 73 -5.92 10.37 -4.49
C ASP A 73 -5.58 9.13 -5.36
N CYS A 74 -4.30 8.87 -5.61
CA CYS A 74 -3.84 7.82 -6.54
C CYS A 74 -4.35 6.40 -6.22
N GLY A 75 -4.70 6.13 -4.96
CA GLY A 75 -5.27 4.85 -4.52
C GLY A 75 -6.79 4.84 -4.36
N PHE A 76 -7.46 6.01 -4.33
CA PHE A 76 -8.84 6.11 -3.87
C PHE A 76 -9.79 5.29 -4.74
N THR A 77 -9.75 5.46 -6.07
CA THR A 77 -10.62 4.74 -7.01
C THR A 77 -10.55 3.22 -6.80
N CYS A 78 -9.34 2.66 -6.68
CA CYS A 78 -9.16 1.22 -6.46
C CYS A 78 -9.70 0.76 -5.10
N HIS A 79 -9.60 1.61 -4.08
CA HIS A 79 -10.01 1.28 -2.71
C HIS A 79 -11.51 1.48 -2.46
N THR A 80 -12.23 2.21 -3.33
CA THR A 80 -13.71 2.33 -3.24
C THR A 80 -14.42 0.96 -3.29
N ALA A 81 -13.84 -0.03 -3.96
CA ALA A 81 -14.34 -1.41 -4.01
C ALA A 81 -14.51 -2.07 -2.63
N VAL A 82 -13.83 -1.56 -1.61
CA VAL A 82 -13.89 -2.04 -0.22
C VAL A 82 -14.27 -0.94 0.77
N GLU A 83 -15.06 0.05 0.34
CA GLU A 83 -15.59 1.13 1.19
C GLU A 83 -16.25 0.60 2.48
N ALA A 84 -17.03 -0.48 2.38
CA ALA A 84 -17.68 -1.12 3.55
C ALA A 84 -16.67 -1.64 4.60
N LYS A 85 -15.39 -1.79 4.23
CA LYS A 85 -14.27 -2.16 5.11
C LYS A 85 -13.39 -0.96 5.45
N ASP A 86 -13.97 0.25 5.43
CA ASP A 86 -13.27 1.52 5.62
C ASP A 86 -12.12 1.70 4.60
N TYR A 87 -12.36 1.30 3.35
CA TYR A 87 -11.41 1.37 2.24
C TYR A 87 -10.15 0.50 2.43
N ILE A 88 -10.12 -0.43 3.40
CA ILE A 88 -8.96 -1.29 3.66
C ILE A 88 -9.22 -2.73 3.21
N PHE A 89 -8.38 -3.23 2.29
CA PHE A 89 -8.47 -4.62 1.81
C PHE A 89 -8.08 -5.66 2.87
N HIS A 90 -7.08 -5.33 3.70
CA HIS A 90 -6.55 -6.27 4.68
C HIS A 90 -7.42 -6.30 5.94
N ALA A 91 -7.96 -7.47 6.27
CA ALA A 91 -8.57 -7.69 7.56
C ALA A 91 -7.46 -7.81 8.60
N TYR A 92 -7.01 -6.68 9.16
CA TYR A 92 -6.09 -6.67 10.28
C TYR A 92 -6.69 -7.51 11.41
N GLN A 93 -5.95 -8.53 11.85
CA GLN A 93 -6.36 -9.39 12.95
C GLN A 93 -6.43 -8.56 14.24
N LYS A 94 -7.42 -8.86 15.08
CA LYS A 94 -7.43 -8.34 16.45
C LYS A 94 -6.19 -8.87 17.17
N ARG A 95 -5.46 -7.97 17.83
CA ARG A 95 -4.40 -8.36 18.76
C ARG A 95 -4.98 -9.07 19.97
#